data_AF-A0A3Q9UM35-F1
#
_entry.id   AF-A0A3Q9UM35-F1
#
_cell.length_a   1.000
_cell.length_b   1.000
_cell.length_c   1.000
_cell.angle_alpha   90.00
_cell.angle_beta   90.00
_cell.angle_gamma   90.00
#
_symmetry.space_group_name_H-M   'P 1'
#
loop_
_entity.id
_entity.type
_entity.pdbx_description
1 polymer ?
#
loop_
_entity_poly.entity_id
_entity_poly.type
_entity_poly.pdbx_seq_one_letter_code
_entity_poly.pdbx_strand_id
1 'polypeptide(L)'
;MTRPRLAASIAALTAGVLLTGSVSGCSMLSKDKGASTTCSQFASMDSETGLLGSPNDDQTTTIKSMLSAHDKATNDSNVRVAYLKIIQYCNIYGGQSGSNEDKTIDNISGLD
;
A
#
# COMPACT_ATOMS: atom_id res chain seq x y z
N MET A 1 -47.33 -28.57 -16.18
CA MET A 1 -46.41 -27.88 -17.10
C MET A 1 -47.03 -26.53 -17.47
N THR A 2 -46.46 -25.42 -16.98
CA THR A 2 -46.37 -24.07 -17.62
C THR A 2 -45.93 -23.04 -16.56
N ARG A 3 -44.78 -22.40 -16.79
CA ARG A 3 -44.31 -21.20 -16.08
C ARG A 3 -44.65 -19.96 -16.91
N PRO A 4 -44.90 -18.82 -16.26
CA PRO A 4 -44.24 -17.56 -16.63
C PRO A 4 -43.69 -16.85 -15.36
N ARG A 5 -42.38 -16.58 -15.28
CA ARG A 5 -41.64 -15.36 -15.71
C ARG A 5 -41.95 -14.09 -14.89
N LEU A 6 -41.00 -13.79 -14.00
CA LEU A 6 -40.33 -12.50 -13.75
C LEU A 6 -41.19 -11.23 -13.73
N ALA A 7 -41.26 -10.60 -12.54
CA ALA A 7 -41.36 -9.15 -12.42
C ALA A 7 -40.34 -8.68 -11.37
N ALA A 8 -39.26 -8.09 -11.87
CA ALA A 8 -38.26 -7.38 -11.10
C ALA A 8 -38.89 -6.13 -10.49
N SER A 9 -38.80 -5.97 -9.16
CA SER A 9 -39.13 -4.70 -8.51
C SER A 9 -37.84 -3.88 -8.39
N ILE A 10 -37.77 -2.86 -9.22
CA ILE A 10 -36.76 -1.80 -9.18
C ILE A 10 -37.15 -0.87 -8.02
N ALA A 11 -36.36 -0.87 -6.95
CA ALA A 11 -36.37 0.21 -5.97
C ALA A 11 -35.12 1.06 -6.21
N ALA A 12 -35.32 2.19 -6.88
CA ALA A 12 -34.32 3.24 -7.03
C ALA A 12 -34.01 3.84 -5.66
N LEU A 13 -32.76 3.73 -5.20
CA LEU A 13 -32.23 4.50 -4.09
C LEU A 13 -31.21 5.49 -4.65
N THR A 14 -31.73 6.70 -4.84
CA THR A 14 -31.10 8.02 -4.73
C THR A 14 -29.60 8.08 -4.46
N ALA A 15 -28.92 8.88 -5.27
CA ALA A 15 -27.56 9.37 -5.09
C ALA A 15 -27.31 9.89 -3.66
N GLY A 16 -26.19 9.46 -3.08
CA GLY A 16 -25.60 10.03 -1.89
C GLY A 16 -24.09 9.85 -1.97
N VAL A 17 -23.39 10.83 -2.54
CA VAL A 17 -21.97 11.02 -2.29
C VAL A 17 -21.83 11.37 -0.82
N LEU A 18 -21.38 10.41 -0.01
CA LEU A 18 -20.92 10.63 1.35
C LEU A 18 -19.50 10.10 1.44
N LEU A 19 -18.56 11.01 1.18
CA LEU A 19 -17.21 10.96 1.72
C LEU A 19 -17.33 11.02 3.25
N THR A 20 -17.34 9.88 3.91
CA THR A 20 -17.03 9.80 5.35
C THR A 20 -16.20 8.55 5.56
N GLY A 21 -14.93 8.78 5.92
CA GLY A 21 -13.95 7.74 6.20
C GLY A 21 -14.46 6.74 7.22
N SER A 22 -14.37 5.47 6.86
CA SER A 22 -14.43 4.35 7.78
C SER A 22 -13.05 3.71 7.83
N VAL A 23 -12.26 4.12 8.82
CA VAL A 23 -11.14 3.34 9.36
C VAL A 23 -11.73 2.07 9.98
N SER A 24 -12.04 1.11 9.12
CA SER A 24 -12.37 -0.25 9.50
C SER A 24 -11.07 -1.03 9.54
N GLY A 25 -10.48 -1.11 10.73
CA GLY A 25 -9.25 -1.85 10.97
C GLY A 25 -9.37 -3.35 10.65
N CYS A 26 -8.26 -3.84 10.08
CA CYS A 26 -7.65 -5.14 10.38
C CYS A 26 -8.51 -6.41 10.26
N SER A 27 -8.49 -7.06 9.07
CA SER A 27 -8.52 -8.54 8.94
C SER A 27 -8.26 -9.04 7.50
N MET A 28 -7.55 -8.30 6.65
CA MET A 28 -7.07 -8.89 5.39
C MET A 28 -5.68 -9.49 5.61
N LEU A 29 -5.65 -10.82 5.46
CA LEU A 29 -4.53 -11.73 5.52
C LEU A 29 -3.18 -11.07 5.17
N SER A 30 -2.19 -11.38 6.00
CA SER A 30 -0.77 -11.00 5.95
C SER A 30 -0.01 -11.46 4.69
N LYS A 31 -0.59 -11.39 3.50
CA LYS A 31 -0.01 -11.94 2.28
C LYS A 31 0.60 -10.92 1.32
N ASP A 32 0.16 -9.66 1.32
CA ASP A 32 0.64 -8.68 0.32
C ASP A 32 0.67 -7.23 0.85
N LYS A 33 1.15 -7.02 2.09
CA LYS A 33 1.29 -5.65 2.61
C LYS A 33 2.28 -4.83 1.79
N GLY A 34 3.38 -5.43 1.32
CA GLY A 34 4.34 -4.76 0.45
C GLY A 34 3.75 -4.32 -0.88
N ALA A 35 3.05 -5.22 -1.56
CA ALA A 35 2.62 -5.02 -2.95
C ALA A 35 1.55 -3.93 -3.15
N SER A 36 0.76 -3.67 -2.10
CA SER A 36 -0.33 -2.69 -2.12
C SER A 36 -0.01 -1.39 -1.40
N THR A 37 1.10 -1.31 -0.66
CA THR A 37 1.44 -0.09 0.09
C THR A 37 1.84 1.03 -0.87
N THR A 38 1.15 2.16 -0.77
CA THR A 38 1.46 3.36 -1.55
C THR A 38 2.62 4.17 -0.95
N CYS A 39 3.24 5.05 -1.73
CA CYS A 39 4.28 5.96 -1.25
C CYS A 39 3.81 6.82 -0.06
N SER A 40 2.59 7.36 -0.10
CA SER A 40 2.02 8.17 1.00
C SER A 40 1.81 7.33 2.27
N GLN A 41 1.30 6.10 2.13
CA GLN A 41 1.15 5.17 3.25
C GLN A 41 2.51 4.78 3.83
N PHE A 42 3.51 4.45 3.00
CA PHE A 42 4.84 4.10 3.48
C PHE A 42 5.52 5.24 4.22
N ALA A 43 5.42 6.47 3.70
CA ALA A 43 5.99 7.66 4.31
C ALA A 43 5.36 7.93 5.69
N SER A 44 4.04 7.81 5.80
CA SER A 44 3.30 8.06 7.05
C SER A 44 3.48 7.01 8.15
N MET A 45 4.17 5.89 7.88
CA MET A 45 4.51 4.89 8.90
C MET A 45 5.48 5.42 9.97
N ASP A 46 6.26 6.47 9.65
CA ASP A 46 7.16 7.13 10.61
C ASP A 46 7.36 8.60 10.22
N SER A 47 7.25 9.53 11.17
CA SER A 47 7.52 10.96 10.92
C SER A 47 8.98 11.22 10.56
N GLU A 48 9.89 10.31 10.92
CA GLU A 48 11.32 10.42 10.63
C GLU A 48 11.71 9.68 9.34
N THR A 49 10.74 9.17 8.57
CA THR A 49 11.02 8.52 7.28
C THR A 49 11.73 9.50 6.34
N GLY A 50 12.89 9.09 5.82
CA GLY A 50 13.70 9.93 4.93
C GLY A 50 15.08 9.35 4.65
N LEU A 51 15.89 10.09 3.87
CA LEU A 51 17.17 9.61 3.32
C LEU A 51 18.19 9.18 4.40
N LEU A 52 18.21 9.89 5.52
CA LEU A 52 19.15 9.63 6.63
C LEU A 52 18.57 8.68 7.69
N GLY A 53 17.30 8.31 7.55
CA GLY A 53 16.60 7.43 8.47
C GLY A 53 16.99 5.96 8.31
N SER A 54 16.40 5.14 9.17
CA SER A 54 16.33 3.70 9.03
C SER A 54 14.86 3.30 9.05
N PRO A 55 14.46 2.23 8.33
CA PRO A 55 13.10 1.75 8.41
C PRO A 55 12.78 1.32 9.84
N ASN A 56 11.60 1.68 10.34
CA ASN A 56 11.07 1.10 11.56
C ASN A 56 10.57 -0.34 11.32
N ASP A 57 10.00 -0.99 12.34
CA ASP A 57 9.57 -2.39 12.25
C ASP A 57 8.46 -2.62 11.22
N ASP A 58 7.51 -1.69 11.12
CA ASP A 58 6.40 -1.75 10.16
C ASP A 58 6.89 -1.55 8.73
N GLN A 59 7.78 -0.60 8.52
CA GLN A 59 8.44 -0.36 7.23
C GLN A 59 9.33 -1.54 6.84
N THR A 60 10.06 -2.12 7.79
CA THR A 60 10.88 -3.31 7.57
C THR A 60 10.03 -4.49 7.14
N THR A 61 8.90 -4.72 7.81
CA THR A 61 7.93 -5.77 7.46
C THR A 61 7.36 -5.56 6.06
N THR A 62 6.99 -4.31 5.75
CA THR A 62 6.45 -3.92 4.45
C THR A 62 7.46 -4.15 3.33
N ILE A 63 8.71 -3.71 3.51
CA ILE A 63 9.81 -3.94 2.57
C ILE A 63 10.09 -5.42 2.38
N LYS A 64 10.17 -6.20 3.47
CA LYS A 64 10.42 -7.65 3.37
C LYS A 64 9.29 -8.35 2.61
N SER A 65 8.04 -7.98 2.85
CA SER A 65 6.88 -8.50 2.11
C SER A 65 6.98 -8.20 0.62
N MET A 66 7.33 -6.96 0.25
CA MET A 66 7.53 -6.54 -1.14
C MET A 66 8.68 -7.34 -1.79
N LEU A 67 9.86 -7.37 -1.16
CA LEU A 67 11.01 -8.12 -1.66
C LEU A 67 10.71 -9.61 -1.85
N SER A 68 9.99 -10.23 -0.92
CA SER A 68 9.57 -11.63 -1.03
C SER A 68 8.58 -11.88 -2.17
N ALA A 69 7.68 -10.94 -2.47
CA ALA A 69 6.75 -11.06 -3.61
C ALA A 69 7.48 -11.08 -4.96
N HIS A 70 8.69 -10.50 -5.02
CA HIS A 70 9.56 -10.45 -6.19
C HIS A 70 10.73 -11.46 -6.12
N ASP A 71 10.61 -12.50 -5.30
CA ASP A 71 11.65 -13.54 -5.11
C ASP A 71 13.05 -12.99 -4.75
N LYS A 72 13.11 -11.82 -4.09
CA LYS A 72 14.36 -11.20 -3.64
C LYS A 72 14.70 -11.59 -2.21
N ALA A 73 15.99 -11.67 -1.90
CA ALA A 73 16.44 -11.95 -0.54
C ALA A 73 16.05 -10.81 0.42
N THR A 74 15.59 -11.17 1.61
CA THR A 74 15.04 -10.25 2.64
C THR A 74 16.04 -9.93 3.76
N ASN A 75 17.33 -10.08 3.48
CA ASN A 75 18.40 -9.71 4.42
C ASN A 75 18.50 -8.19 4.63
N ASP A 76 19.17 -7.77 5.69
CA ASP A 76 19.22 -6.37 6.11
C ASP A 76 19.83 -5.43 5.05
N SER A 77 20.79 -5.93 4.26
CA SER A 77 21.38 -5.17 3.16
C SER A 77 20.34 -4.86 2.08
N ASN A 78 19.55 -5.85 1.66
CA ASN A 78 18.51 -5.66 0.66
C ASN A 78 17.36 -4.81 1.19
N VAL A 79 16.99 -4.96 2.47
CA VAL A 79 16.00 -4.09 3.12
C VAL A 79 16.48 -2.64 3.11
N ARG A 80 17.75 -2.38 3.44
CA ARG A 80 18.32 -1.03 3.43
C ARG A 80 18.33 -0.42 2.02
N VAL A 81 18.73 -1.20 1.02
CA VAL A 81 18.73 -0.75 -0.39
C VAL A 81 17.31 -0.44 -0.86
N ALA A 82 16.34 -1.30 -0.54
CA ALA A 82 14.94 -1.09 -0.87
C ALA A 82 14.36 0.15 -0.20
N TYR A 83 14.65 0.35 1.09
CA TYR A 83 14.27 1.58 1.81
C TYR A 83 14.76 2.82 1.06
N LEU A 84 16.05 2.90 0.73
CA LEU A 84 16.62 4.07 0.04
C LEU A 84 15.99 4.30 -1.34
N LYS A 85 15.72 3.23 -2.10
CA LYS A 85 15.03 3.32 -3.39
C LYS A 85 13.59 3.81 -3.25
N ILE A 86 12.86 3.36 -2.23
CA ILE A 86 11.51 3.85 -1.92
C ILE A 86 11.56 5.34 -1.58
N ILE A 87 12.48 5.77 -0.69
CA ILE A 87 12.66 7.19 -0.36
C ILE A 87 12.92 8.03 -1.61
N GLN A 88 13.81 7.57 -2.50
CA GLN A 88 14.15 8.27 -3.73
C GLN A 88 12.96 8.33 -4.71
N TYR A 89 12.29 7.21 -4.95
CA TYR A 89 11.17 7.12 -5.89
C TYR A 89 9.96 7.95 -5.42
N CYS A 90 9.64 7.86 -4.13
CA CYS A 90 8.52 8.55 -3.51
C CYS A 90 8.85 10.00 -3.09
N ASN A 91 10.11 10.43 -3.25
CA ASN A 91 10.64 11.73 -2.80
C ASN A 91 10.25 12.04 -1.35
N ILE A 92 10.59 11.15 -0.41
CA ILE A 92 10.11 11.24 0.98
C ILE A 92 11.00 12.14 1.84
N TYR A 93 10.37 13.09 2.54
CA TYR A 93 10.99 13.95 3.55
C TYR A 93 10.07 14.10 4.76
N GLY A 94 10.56 13.79 5.96
CA GLY A 94 9.83 14.00 7.21
C GLY A 94 8.49 13.25 7.26
N GLY A 95 8.48 11.98 6.83
CA GLY A 95 7.26 11.16 6.84
C GLY A 95 6.23 11.53 5.78
N GLN A 96 6.57 12.38 4.82
CA GLN A 96 5.68 12.81 3.73
C GLN A 96 6.29 12.46 2.37
N SER A 97 5.47 11.90 1.49
CA SER A 97 5.84 11.66 0.09
C SER A 97 5.61 12.92 -0.72
N GLY A 98 6.65 13.40 -1.42
CA GLY A 98 6.56 14.56 -2.31
C GLY A 98 6.32 14.21 -3.79
N SER A 99 6.31 12.92 -4.12
CA SER A 99 6.12 12.40 -5.49
C SER A 99 5.50 11.00 -5.45
N ASN A 100 4.70 10.65 -6.46
CA ASN A 100 4.14 9.30 -6.62
C ASN A 100 3.27 8.83 -5.44
N GLU A 101 2.61 9.76 -4.73
CA GLU A 101 1.89 9.51 -3.47
C GLU A 101 0.93 8.31 -3.50
N ASP A 102 0.20 8.14 -4.60
CA ASP A 102 -0.77 7.04 -4.80
C ASP A 102 -0.18 5.80 -5.50
N LYS A 103 1.10 5.84 -5.89
CA LYS A 103 1.77 4.70 -6.53
C LYS A 103 2.24 3.71 -5.48
N THR A 104 2.14 2.43 -5.80
CA THR A 104 2.63 1.36 -4.92
C THR A 104 4.15 1.29 -4.94
N ILE A 105 4.73 0.88 -3.81
CA ILE A 105 6.18 0.70 -3.67
C ILE A 105 6.71 -0.56 -4.38
N ASP A 106 5.82 -1.44 -4.82
CA ASP A 106 6.11 -2.73 -5.45
C ASP A 106 6.76 -2.60 -6.84
N ASN A 107 6.34 -1.60 -7.62
CA ASN A 107 6.75 -1.44 -9.02
C ASN A 107 7.95 -0.50 -9.19
N ILE A 108 8.83 -0.43 -8.20
CA ILE A 108 10.02 0.42 -8.24
C ILE A 108 11.14 -0.35 -8.92
N SER A 109 11.72 0.23 -9.97
CA SER A 109 12.74 -0.45 -10.78
C SER A 109 13.91 -1.00 -9.94
N GLY A 110 14.14 -2.30 -10.11
CA GLY A 110 15.16 -3.07 -9.39
C GLY A 110 14.79 -3.36 -7.93
N LEU A 111 13.51 -3.19 -7.57
CA LEU A 111 12.82 -3.83 -6.45
C LEU A 111 11.73 -4.80 -6.93
N ASP A 112 11.35 -4.71 -8.22
CA ASP A 112 10.47 -5.63 -8.96
C ASP A 112 11.16 -6.88 -9.52
#